data_AF-A0A1Y3DP40-F1
#
_entry.id   AF-A0A1Y3DP40-F1
#
_cell.length_a   1.000
_cell.length_b   1.000
_cell.length_c   1.000
_cell.angle_alpha   90.00
_cell.angle_beta   90.00
_cell.angle_gamma   90.00
#
_symmetry.space_group_name_H-M   'P 1'
#
loop_
_entity.id
_entity.type
_entity.pdbx_description
1 polymer ?
#
loop_
_entity_poly.entity_id
_entity_poly.type
_entity_poly.pdbx_seq_one_letter_code
_entity_poly.pdbx_strand_id
1 'polypeptide(L)'
;MGLVFLLAPLFILFVALLPSPFLCLPPLSALKSGGGKKNLSNSPTLGHTSKKPLLLSEIKLKNRFRNDVKGFIRNVKSFHDIIEHKTPNSLLYVQEDLLNFHNSQFIGDIEIGTPPQNFKVVFDTGSSNFAVPSTKCVKGGCVPHKKFNPDKSSTYTRQLKGNKESIYTYIQYGTGTSILEHGYDDVNLKGLRIKHQSVGLAIEESLHPFSELPFDGIVGLGFSDPDFSSKKGYGMSLIETIKKQNLLKRNIFSFYVPKKLQEPGSITFGSANRKYALEGRQIEWFPVISIYFWEINLVDVQLSDQNLKICENRKCRAAIDTGSSLLTGPSSLMQPLIENLYLQKDCSNKSSLPNISFILKNVEGKDVKFDFTPDDYILEETDEEDNSVQCVIGIMSMDVPAPRGPIFVFGNVFIRKYYSIFDNDHKLVGLIEARHDW
;
A
#
# COMPACT_ATOMS: atom_id res chain seq x y z
N MET A 1 -14.50 27.96 -4.82
CA MET A 1 -13.38 27.60 -3.91
C MET A 1 -13.61 26.28 -3.16
N GLY A 2 -14.71 25.54 -3.38
CA GLY A 2 -15.02 24.28 -2.66
C GLY A 2 -14.39 22.99 -3.22
N LEU A 3 -14.04 22.93 -4.51
CA LEU A 3 -13.62 21.66 -5.15
C LEU A 3 -12.20 21.18 -4.77
N VAL A 4 -11.32 22.08 -4.33
CA VAL A 4 -9.92 21.74 -3.99
C VAL A 4 -9.84 21.05 -2.61
N PHE A 5 -10.83 21.26 -1.74
CA PHE A 5 -10.87 20.66 -0.40
C PHE A 5 -11.48 19.26 -0.37
N LEU A 6 -12.38 18.92 -1.31
CA LEU A 6 -13.04 17.61 -1.37
C LEU A 6 -12.24 16.53 -2.13
N LEU A 7 -11.40 16.93 -3.09
CA LEU A 7 -10.48 16.00 -3.76
C LEU A 7 -9.18 15.77 -2.98
N ALA A 8 -8.83 16.63 -2.03
CA ALA A 8 -7.63 16.51 -1.20
C ALA A 8 -7.47 15.10 -0.55
N PRO A 9 -8.51 14.47 0.03
CA PRO A 9 -8.42 13.12 0.60
C PRO A 9 -8.22 11.96 -0.39
N LEU A 10 -8.39 12.18 -1.70
CA LEU A 10 -8.15 11.16 -2.74
C LEU A 10 -6.66 10.99 -3.10
N PHE A 11 -5.80 11.93 -2.68
CA PHE A 11 -4.38 11.97 -3.08
C PHE A 11 -3.40 11.39 -2.03
N ILE A 12 -3.88 11.00 -0.85
CA ILE A 12 -3.05 11.09 0.36
C ILE A 12 -2.14 9.88 0.64
N LEU A 13 -2.52 8.66 0.24
CA LEU A 13 -1.64 7.49 0.42
C LEU A 13 -1.11 7.01 -0.93
N PHE A 14 -0.22 7.78 -1.52
CA PHE A 14 0.72 7.19 -2.45
C PHE A 14 1.89 6.61 -1.68
N VAL A 15 2.00 5.27 -1.77
CA VAL A 15 3.20 4.44 -1.73
C VAL A 15 4.44 5.17 -1.17
N ALA A 16 5.02 4.67 -0.08
CA ALA A 16 6.28 5.16 0.47
C ALA A 16 7.43 4.98 -0.55
N LEU A 17 7.60 5.93 -1.48
CA LEU A 17 8.29 5.70 -2.75
C LEU A 17 9.79 5.97 -2.77
N LEU A 18 10.42 6.45 -1.68
CA LEU A 18 11.86 6.68 -1.67
C LEU A 18 12.58 6.09 -0.44
N PRO A 19 13.65 5.28 -0.61
CA PRO A 19 14.75 5.24 0.34
C PRO A 19 15.76 6.32 -0.08
N SER A 20 15.90 7.40 0.70
CA SER A 20 16.92 8.42 0.44
C SER A 20 18.31 7.95 0.88
N PRO A 21 19.38 8.26 0.12
CA PRO A 21 20.75 8.16 0.61
C PRO A 21 21.00 9.25 1.67
N PHE A 22 21.70 8.90 2.74
CA PHE A 22 22.06 9.80 3.83
C PHE A 22 22.71 11.11 3.31
N LEU A 23 22.08 12.26 3.59
CA LEU A 23 22.78 13.52 3.76
C LEU A 23 23.03 13.71 5.26
N CYS A 24 24.23 13.38 5.71
CA CYS A 24 24.71 13.85 7.00
C CYS A 24 24.89 15.38 6.90
N LEU A 25 23.97 16.14 7.46
CA LEU A 25 24.23 17.54 7.80
C LEU A 25 25.01 17.55 9.13
N PRO A 26 26.22 18.14 9.20
CA PRO A 26 26.89 18.33 10.47
C PRO A 26 26.20 19.43 11.29
N PRO A 27 26.29 19.40 12.63
CA PRO A 27 25.62 20.37 13.48
C PRO A 27 26.26 21.76 13.33
N LEU A 28 25.42 22.80 13.20
CA LEU A 28 25.82 24.19 13.34
C LEU A 28 26.34 24.41 14.77
N SER A 29 27.65 24.48 14.92
CA SER A 29 28.29 25.17 16.05
C SER A 29 29.65 25.72 15.61
N ALA A 30 29.97 26.92 16.11
CA ALA A 30 31.20 27.70 15.92
C ALA A 30 31.28 28.63 14.69
N LEU A 31 30.51 29.72 14.76
CA LEU A 31 31.03 31.03 14.34
C LEU A 31 32.22 31.40 15.24
N LYS A 32 33.43 31.45 14.68
CA LYS A 32 34.52 32.32 15.17
C LYS A 32 35.48 32.68 14.03
N SER A 33 35.87 33.95 14.07
CA SER A 33 36.62 34.75 13.09
C SER A 33 38.02 34.23 12.75
N GLY A 34 38.46 34.49 11.52
CA GLY A 34 39.89 34.51 11.16
C GLY A 34 40.10 34.75 9.66
N GLY A 35 40.56 35.95 9.29
CA GLY A 35 40.81 36.34 7.91
C GLY A 35 42.02 35.67 7.27
N GLY A 36 42.04 35.65 5.93
CA GLY A 36 43.20 35.25 5.15
C GLY A 36 42.87 35.02 3.68
N LYS A 37 43.10 36.05 2.84
CA LYS A 37 43.17 35.91 1.38
C LYS A 37 44.37 35.03 1.02
N LYS A 38 44.18 33.98 0.22
CA LYS A 38 45.18 33.47 -0.74
C LYS A 38 44.47 32.84 -1.94
N ASN A 39 44.66 33.44 -3.10
CA ASN A 39 44.47 32.80 -4.40
C ASN A 39 45.50 31.69 -4.57
N LEU A 40 45.12 30.55 -5.13
CA LEU A 40 45.92 29.87 -6.15
C LEU A 40 45.05 28.87 -6.93
N SER A 41 45.05 29.09 -8.24
CA SER A 41 44.74 28.14 -9.30
C SER A 41 45.36 26.77 -9.06
N ASN A 42 44.59 25.70 -9.24
CA ASN A 42 45.03 24.44 -9.87
C ASN A 42 43.83 23.50 -9.99
N SER A 43 43.38 23.26 -11.24
CA SER A 43 42.63 22.05 -11.56
C SER A 43 43.60 20.88 -11.65
N PRO A 44 43.25 19.72 -11.09
CA PRO A 44 43.54 18.49 -11.79
C PRO A 44 42.32 17.56 -11.86
N THR A 45 41.97 17.21 -13.11
CA THR A 45 41.58 15.87 -13.56
C THR A 45 40.54 15.09 -12.73
N LEU A 46 39.34 14.98 -13.30
CA LEU A 46 38.29 14.06 -12.90
C LEU A 46 38.79 12.61 -13.04
N GLY A 47 39.24 12.01 -11.94
CA GLY A 47 39.51 10.58 -11.87
C GLY A 47 38.22 9.79 -12.00
N HIS A 48 38.18 8.88 -12.98
CA HIS A 48 37.18 7.84 -13.12
C HIS A 48 37.03 7.06 -11.80
N THR A 49 35.98 7.35 -11.03
CA THR A 49 35.50 6.44 -10.00
C THR A 49 34.32 5.66 -10.57
N SER A 50 34.57 4.36 -10.75
CA SER A 50 33.60 3.37 -11.17
C SER A 50 32.34 3.47 -10.31
N LYS A 51 31.21 3.87 -10.91
CA LYS A 51 29.89 3.64 -10.33
C LYS A 51 29.72 2.12 -10.17
N LYS A 52 29.88 1.61 -8.95
CA LYS A 52 29.39 0.26 -8.62
C LYS A 52 27.87 0.30 -8.79
N PRO A 53 27.27 -0.59 -9.62
CA PRO A 53 25.84 -0.59 -9.82
C PRO A 53 25.14 -0.94 -8.50
N LEU A 54 24.09 -0.18 -8.16
CA LEU A 54 23.11 -0.59 -7.15
C LEU A 54 22.60 -1.98 -7.56
N LEU A 55 22.76 -2.95 -6.69
CA LEU A 55 22.35 -4.32 -6.93
C LEU A 55 20.81 -4.35 -6.97
N LEU A 56 20.21 -4.30 -8.17
CA LEU A 56 18.81 -4.67 -8.35
C LEU A 56 18.69 -6.11 -7.85
N SER A 57 18.00 -6.32 -6.73
CA SER A 57 17.46 -7.62 -6.40
C SER A 57 16.25 -7.88 -7.29
N GLU A 58 16.46 -7.94 -8.60
CA GLU A 58 15.59 -8.75 -9.44
C GLU A 58 15.63 -10.15 -8.80
N ILE A 59 14.46 -10.66 -8.42
CA ILE A 59 14.35 -12.09 -8.18
C ILE A 59 14.77 -12.72 -9.49
N LYS A 60 16.02 -13.20 -9.58
CA LYS A 60 16.35 -14.24 -10.55
C LYS A 60 15.39 -15.36 -10.19
N LEU A 61 14.33 -15.50 -10.99
CA LEU A 61 13.47 -16.68 -11.02
C LEU A 61 14.35 -17.86 -11.48
N LYS A 62 15.36 -18.22 -10.68
CA LYS A 62 16.06 -19.49 -10.78
C LYS A 62 15.01 -20.52 -10.39
N ASN A 63 14.20 -20.91 -11.37
CA ASN A 63 13.54 -22.20 -11.42
C ASN A 63 12.86 -22.64 -10.11
N ARG A 64 12.16 -21.74 -9.39
CA ARG A 64 11.24 -22.11 -8.29
C ARG A 64 10.12 -23.04 -8.78
N PHE A 65 9.87 -23.06 -10.09
CA PHE A 65 8.78 -23.77 -10.75
C PHE A 65 9.22 -25.05 -11.49
N ARG A 66 10.52 -25.36 -11.59
CA ARG A 66 10.98 -26.30 -12.63
C ARG A 66 10.66 -27.77 -12.37
N ASN A 67 10.36 -28.15 -11.12
CA ASN A 67 10.24 -29.56 -10.75
C ASN A 67 8.82 -30.04 -10.49
N ASP A 68 7.82 -29.16 -10.31
CA ASP A 68 6.42 -29.60 -10.18
C ASP A 68 5.36 -28.48 -10.36
N VAL A 69 5.32 -27.82 -11.52
CA VAL A 69 4.25 -26.85 -11.84
C VAL A 69 2.87 -27.49 -11.70
N LYS A 70 2.70 -28.76 -12.07
CA LYS A 70 1.42 -29.47 -12.00
C LYS A 70 1.01 -29.79 -10.56
N GLY A 71 1.92 -30.17 -9.67
CA GLY A 71 1.64 -30.38 -8.25
C GLY A 71 1.49 -29.09 -7.47
N PHE A 72 2.17 -28.01 -7.88
CA PHE A 72 1.88 -26.66 -7.39
C PHE A 72 0.48 -26.21 -7.83
N ILE A 73 0.12 -26.32 -9.11
CA ILE A 73 -1.23 -26.02 -9.61
C ILE A 73 -2.26 -26.93 -8.93
N ARG A 74 -1.94 -28.19 -8.64
CA ARG A 74 -2.81 -29.11 -7.87
C ARG A 74 -2.95 -28.69 -6.42
N ASN A 75 -1.88 -28.20 -5.78
CA ASN A 75 -1.93 -27.64 -4.43
C ASN A 75 -2.72 -26.33 -4.42
N VAL A 76 -2.56 -25.45 -5.41
CA VAL A 76 -3.37 -24.24 -5.63
C VAL A 76 -4.83 -24.57 -5.92
N LYS A 77 -5.10 -25.63 -6.68
CA LYS A 77 -6.47 -26.11 -6.92
C LYS A 77 -7.09 -26.80 -5.71
N SER A 78 -6.29 -27.48 -4.88
CA SER A 78 -6.69 -27.97 -3.56
C SER A 78 -6.83 -26.84 -2.54
N PHE A 79 -6.15 -25.70 -2.76
CA PHE A 79 -6.33 -24.50 -1.95
C PHE A 79 -7.67 -23.82 -2.22
N HIS A 80 -8.50 -24.23 -3.18
CA HIS A 80 -9.86 -23.66 -3.36
C HIS A 80 -10.75 -23.77 -2.10
N ASP A 81 -10.35 -24.55 -1.09
CA ASP A 81 -10.94 -24.58 0.25
C ASP A 81 -10.49 -23.41 1.18
N ILE A 82 -9.94 -22.29 0.66
CA ILE A 82 -9.69 -21.05 1.45
C ILE A 82 -11.00 -20.50 2.04
N ILE A 83 -12.12 -20.87 1.44
CA ILE A 83 -13.47 -20.57 1.88
C ILE A 83 -13.91 -21.64 2.87
N GLU A 84 -14.10 -21.25 4.13
CA GLU A 84 -14.29 -22.15 5.26
C GLU A 84 -15.30 -23.30 5.04
N HIS A 85 -14.83 -24.53 5.21
CA HIS A 85 -15.58 -25.61 5.86
C HIS A 85 -14.72 -26.26 6.98
N LYS A 86 -15.06 -25.91 8.23
CA LYS A 86 -14.73 -26.52 9.54
C LYS A 86 -13.36 -26.24 10.23
N THR A 87 -13.46 -25.95 11.53
CA THR A 87 -12.49 -25.69 12.63
C THR A 87 -11.68 -26.94 13.08
N PRO A 88 -10.61 -26.90 13.96
CA PRO A 88 -10.27 -25.94 15.05
C PRO A 88 -8.76 -25.64 15.38
N ASN A 89 -8.53 -24.86 16.47
CA ASN A 89 -7.38 -24.75 17.44
C ASN A 89 -6.20 -23.75 17.28
N SER A 90 -6.22 -22.84 16.32
CA SER A 90 -5.56 -21.51 16.43
C SER A 90 -6.66 -20.44 16.37
N LEU A 91 -6.38 -19.14 16.58
CA LEU A 91 -7.29 -18.13 16.00
C LEU A 91 -7.34 -18.46 14.51
N LEU A 92 -8.50 -18.93 14.05
CA LEU A 92 -8.64 -19.38 12.67
C LEU A 92 -8.46 -18.18 11.74
N TYR A 93 -9.04 -17.07 12.16
CA TYR A 93 -8.93 -15.77 11.54
C TYR A 93 -9.29 -14.68 12.55
N VAL A 94 -8.99 -13.44 12.18
CA VAL A 94 -9.50 -12.23 12.83
C VAL A 94 -10.05 -11.32 11.74
N GLN A 95 -11.24 -10.76 11.96
CA GLN A 95 -11.86 -9.82 11.04
C GLN A 95 -12.07 -8.48 11.74
N GLU A 96 -11.83 -7.41 11.00
CA GLU A 96 -12.18 -6.06 11.37
C GLU A 96 -13.05 -5.43 10.29
N ASP A 97 -14.11 -4.75 10.72
CA ASP A 97 -14.90 -3.88 9.87
C ASP A 97 -14.19 -2.52 9.81
N LEU A 98 -14.09 -1.97 8.60
CA LEU A 98 -13.37 -0.73 8.32
C LEU A 98 -14.35 0.40 8.06
N LEU A 99 -14.17 1.52 8.73
CA LEU A 99 -14.89 2.75 8.43
C LEU A 99 -14.56 3.18 7.01
N ASN A 100 -15.58 3.28 6.16
CA ASN A 100 -15.48 3.80 4.82
C ASN A 100 -15.52 5.34 4.85
N PHE A 101 -14.39 5.97 4.59
CA PHE A 101 -14.29 7.43 4.50
C PHE A 101 -14.34 7.85 3.02
N HIS A 102 -15.53 8.24 2.57
CA HIS A 102 -15.81 8.76 1.22
C HIS A 102 -15.32 7.86 0.07
N ASN A 103 -15.39 6.53 0.22
CA ASN A 103 -14.86 5.55 -0.75
C ASN A 103 -13.36 5.71 -1.06
N SER A 104 -12.64 6.52 -0.28
CA SER A 104 -11.23 6.83 -0.49
C SER A 104 -10.36 6.06 0.49
N GLN A 105 -10.72 6.07 1.77
CA GLN A 105 -9.90 5.50 2.84
C GLN A 105 -10.71 4.54 3.70
N PHE A 106 -10.08 3.44 4.11
CA PHE A 106 -10.72 2.39 4.92
C PHE A 106 -9.96 2.26 6.23
N ILE A 107 -10.63 2.65 7.32
CA ILE A 107 -9.99 2.93 8.61
C ILE A 107 -10.40 1.88 9.62
N GLY A 108 -9.41 1.21 10.23
CA GLY A 108 -9.59 0.30 11.35
C GLY A 108 -9.04 0.85 12.65
N ASP A 109 -9.23 0.12 13.74
CA ASP A 109 -8.69 0.41 15.05
C ASP A 109 -7.57 -0.59 15.40
N ILE A 110 -6.47 -0.09 15.92
CA ILE A 110 -5.35 -0.90 16.43
C ILE A 110 -4.94 -0.44 17.82
N GLU A 111 -4.47 -1.35 18.65
CA GLU A 111 -3.98 -1.01 20.00
C GLU A 111 -2.48 -1.28 20.11
N ILE A 112 -1.76 -0.34 20.74
CA ILE A 112 -0.30 -0.40 20.90
C ILE A 112 0.08 -0.23 22.37
N GLY A 113 0.94 -1.10 22.87
CA GLY A 113 1.54 -1.00 24.20
C GLY A 113 0.75 -1.63 25.34
N THR A 114 1.35 -1.57 26.54
CA THR A 114 0.79 -2.14 27.77
C THR A 114 0.83 -1.12 28.93
N PRO A 115 -0.30 -0.55 29.38
CA PRO A 115 -1.66 -0.79 28.90
C PRO A 115 -1.90 -0.29 27.47
N PRO A 116 -2.91 -0.83 26.76
CA PRO A 116 -3.15 -0.51 25.35
C PRO A 116 -3.50 0.96 25.10
N GLN A 117 -2.91 1.54 24.05
CA GLN A 117 -3.23 2.85 23.50
C GLN A 117 -3.84 2.67 22.11
N ASN A 118 -5.11 3.07 21.92
CA ASN A 118 -5.85 2.83 20.66
C ASN A 118 -5.49 3.85 19.58
N PHE A 119 -5.49 3.48 18.31
CA PHE A 119 -5.25 4.36 17.16
C PHE A 119 -6.17 3.99 16.01
N LYS A 120 -6.56 5.00 15.22
CA LYS A 120 -7.21 4.82 13.92
C LYS A 120 -6.16 4.70 12.84
N VAL A 121 -6.24 3.65 12.02
CA VAL A 121 -5.20 3.37 11.03
C VAL A 121 -5.78 2.94 9.70
N VAL A 122 -5.05 3.24 8.62
CA VAL A 122 -5.25 2.61 7.31
C VAL A 122 -4.34 1.39 7.19
N PHE A 123 -4.91 0.27 6.75
CA PHE A 123 -4.16 -0.92 6.37
C PHE A 123 -3.73 -0.80 4.91
N ASP A 124 -2.43 -0.66 4.70
CA ASP A 124 -1.86 -0.21 3.42
C ASP A 124 -0.95 -1.27 2.80
N THR A 125 -1.36 -1.91 1.72
CA THR A 125 -0.52 -2.87 0.99
C THR A 125 0.54 -2.22 0.09
N GLY A 126 0.47 -0.90 -0.12
CA GLY A 126 1.44 -0.07 -0.83
C GLY A 126 2.64 0.38 0.01
N SER A 127 2.64 0.13 1.32
CA SER A 127 3.80 0.38 2.20
C SER A 127 4.04 -0.74 3.20
N SER A 128 5.20 -0.73 3.85
CA SER A 128 5.63 -1.80 4.77
C SER A 128 5.84 -1.34 6.20
N ASN A 129 5.83 -0.02 6.43
CA ASN A 129 6.07 0.56 7.75
C ASN A 129 4.76 0.66 8.54
N PHE A 130 4.81 0.32 9.82
CA PHE A 130 3.79 0.71 10.78
C PHE A 130 4.22 2.06 11.38
N ALA A 131 3.46 3.12 11.15
CA ALA A 131 3.72 4.46 11.66
C ALA A 131 2.53 5.02 12.45
N VAL A 132 2.80 5.62 13.61
CA VAL A 132 1.84 6.42 14.39
C VAL A 132 2.51 7.68 14.96
N PRO A 133 1.77 8.78 15.17
CA PRO A 133 2.29 9.99 15.79
C PRO A 133 2.86 9.74 17.19
N SER A 134 4.02 10.33 17.48
CA SER A 134 4.62 10.33 18.81
C SER A 134 4.12 11.51 19.65
N THR A 135 4.13 11.40 20.99
CA THR A 135 4.01 12.57 21.87
C THR A 135 5.12 13.60 21.66
N LYS A 136 6.25 13.23 21.03
CA LYS A 136 7.30 14.15 20.59
C LYS A 136 6.89 15.03 19.40
N CYS A 137 5.89 14.60 18.62
CA CYS A 137 5.38 15.36 17.49
C CYS A 137 4.37 16.41 17.98
N VAL A 138 4.85 17.65 18.09
CA VAL A 138 4.11 18.76 18.70
C VAL A 138 3.62 19.81 17.69
N LYS A 139 4.00 19.69 16.42
CA LYS A 139 3.71 20.66 15.35
C LYS A 139 3.39 19.92 14.05
N GLY A 140 2.74 20.62 13.11
CA GLY A 140 2.48 20.10 11.77
C GLY A 140 1.32 19.11 11.75
N GLY A 141 1.45 18.09 10.91
CA GLY A 141 0.40 17.12 10.57
C GLY A 141 -0.13 16.27 11.72
N CYS A 142 0.69 16.04 12.73
CA CYS A 142 0.35 15.19 13.88
C CYS A 142 -0.46 15.90 14.97
N VAL A 143 -0.66 17.21 14.88
CA VAL A 143 -1.36 18.01 15.92
C VAL A 143 -2.80 17.53 16.18
N PRO A 144 -3.66 17.31 15.16
CA PRO A 144 -5.04 16.86 15.38
C PRO A 144 -5.16 15.40 15.81
N HIS A 145 -4.10 14.61 15.69
CA HIS A 145 -4.15 13.15 15.85
C HIS A 145 -3.82 12.69 17.25
N LYS A 146 -4.27 11.47 17.56
CA LYS A 146 -3.85 10.77 18.77
C LYS A 146 -2.37 10.39 18.66
N LYS A 147 -1.68 10.49 19.79
CA LYS A 147 -0.22 10.31 19.88
C LYS A 147 0.12 9.17 20.80
N PHE A 148 1.04 8.32 20.36
CA PHE A 148 1.63 7.27 21.16
C PHE A 148 2.60 7.85 22.18
N ASN A 149 2.35 7.52 23.45
CA ASN A 149 3.24 7.83 24.54
C ASN A 149 4.07 6.59 24.92
N PRO A 150 5.35 6.52 24.53
CA PRO A 150 6.20 5.37 24.83
C PRO A 150 6.44 5.19 26.34
N ASP A 151 6.44 6.28 27.13
CA ASP A 151 6.72 6.21 28.57
C ASP A 151 5.54 5.64 29.36
N LYS A 152 4.37 5.49 28.73
CA LYS A 152 3.17 4.85 29.32
C LYS A 152 3.05 3.37 28.97
N SER A 153 3.95 2.80 28.16
CA SER A 153 3.92 1.40 27.79
C SER A 153 5.06 0.63 28.46
N SER A 154 4.69 -0.36 29.27
CA SER A 154 5.65 -1.27 29.94
C SER A 154 6.34 -2.25 28.98
N THR A 155 5.81 -2.42 27.77
CA THR A 155 6.35 -3.31 26.71
C THR A 155 7.14 -2.56 25.65
N TYR A 156 7.16 -1.23 25.68
CA TYR A 156 7.90 -0.43 24.71
C TYR A 156 9.42 -0.59 24.86
N THR A 157 10.10 -0.82 23.73
CA THR A 157 11.56 -0.87 23.66
C THR A 157 12.06 0.05 22.54
N ARG A 158 12.95 0.98 22.88
CA ARG A 158 13.59 1.86 21.87
C ARG A 158 14.55 1.06 21.00
N GLN A 159 14.53 1.31 19.70
CA GLN A 159 15.53 0.77 18.79
C GLN A 159 16.70 1.75 18.66
N LEU A 160 17.88 1.30 19.07
CA LEU A 160 19.09 2.12 19.08
C LEU A 160 20.15 1.53 18.15
N LYS A 161 20.98 2.41 17.59
CA LYS A 161 22.23 2.06 16.92
C LYS A 161 23.28 1.62 17.96
N GLY A 162 24.39 1.05 17.50
CA GLY A 162 25.50 0.62 18.37
C GLY A 162 26.12 1.75 19.22
N ASN A 163 25.97 3.01 18.82
CA ASN A 163 26.38 4.20 19.59
C ASN A 163 25.28 4.74 20.53
N LYS A 164 24.21 3.97 20.78
CA LYS A 164 23.05 4.34 21.63
C LYS A 164 22.18 5.49 21.09
N GLU A 165 22.31 5.86 19.83
CA GLU A 165 21.43 6.84 19.18
C GLU A 165 20.16 6.19 18.62
N SER A 166 19.05 6.94 18.60
CA SER A 166 17.83 6.51 17.92
C SER A 166 18.03 6.32 16.42
N ILE A 167 17.21 5.44 15.84
CA ILE A 167 17.15 5.20 14.41
C ILE A 167 16.00 6.00 13.82
N TYR A 168 16.30 6.81 12.80
CA TYR A 168 15.30 7.62 12.10
C TYR A 168 15.14 7.15 10.65
N THR A 169 13.94 7.34 10.09
CA THR A 169 13.67 7.17 8.66
C THR A 169 12.80 8.30 8.17
N TYR A 170 13.27 8.97 7.13
CA TYR A 170 12.47 9.92 6.37
C TYR A 170 11.62 9.14 5.37
N ILE A 171 10.32 9.42 5.35
CA ILE A 171 9.37 8.85 4.40
C ILE A 171 8.66 9.99 3.68
N GLN A 172 8.54 9.84 2.36
CA GLN A 172 7.68 10.67 1.55
C GLN A 172 6.46 9.84 1.12
N TYR A 173 5.28 10.33 1.48
CA TYR A 173 3.97 9.74 1.16
C TYR A 173 3.26 10.70 0.20
N GLY A 174 3.32 10.44 -1.10
CA GLY A 174 2.79 11.37 -2.11
C GLY A 174 3.29 12.81 -1.90
N THR A 175 2.37 13.71 -1.51
CA THR A 175 2.62 15.13 -1.22
C THR A 175 3.10 15.40 0.21
N GLY A 176 3.01 14.42 1.11
CA GLY A 176 3.37 14.51 2.51
C GLY A 176 4.76 13.96 2.84
N THR A 177 5.31 14.42 3.96
CA THR A 177 6.59 13.94 4.50
C THR A 177 6.47 13.61 5.99
N SER A 178 7.18 12.57 6.42
CA SER A 178 7.22 12.13 7.81
C SER A 178 8.62 11.68 8.21
N ILE A 179 9.01 11.94 9.46
CA ILE A 179 10.23 11.41 10.06
C ILE A 179 9.84 10.47 11.18
N LEU A 180 10.18 9.18 11.02
CA LEU A 180 9.88 8.13 11.98
C LEU A 180 11.11 7.83 12.85
N GLU A 181 10.94 7.88 14.17
CA GLU A 181 11.85 7.26 15.14
C GLU A 181 11.42 5.80 15.38
N HIS A 182 12.32 4.84 15.19
CA HIS A 182 11.95 3.42 15.29
C HIS A 182 12.01 2.90 16.73
N GLY A 183 11.05 2.04 17.06
CA GLY A 183 11.01 1.26 18.30
C GLY A 183 10.23 -0.03 18.11
N TYR A 184 10.00 -0.72 19.22
CA TYR A 184 9.20 -1.94 19.29
C TYR A 184 8.16 -1.84 20.39
N ASP A 185 6.98 -2.38 20.14
CA ASP A 185 5.99 -2.61 21.19
C ASP A 185 5.08 -3.79 20.85
N ASP A 186 4.28 -4.23 21.81
CA ASP A 186 3.20 -5.18 21.60
C ASP A 186 2.00 -4.49 20.95
N VAL A 187 1.40 -5.17 19.98
CA VAL A 187 0.28 -4.67 19.17
C VAL A 187 -0.88 -5.66 19.29
N ASN A 188 -2.10 -5.15 19.41
CA ASN A 188 -3.31 -5.96 19.42
C ASN A 188 -4.26 -5.52 18.31
N LEU A 189 -4.70 -6.48 17.50
CA LEU A 189 -5.66 -6.29 16.42
C LEU A 189 -6.84 -7.22 16.63
N LYS A 190 -7.96 -6.72 17.18
CA LYS A 190 -9.18 -7.50 17.50
C LYS A 190 -8.89 -8.86 18.16
N GLY A 191 -7.91 -8.90 19.07
CA GLY A 191 -7.50 -10.11 19.80
C GLY A 191 -6.29 -10.85 19.22
N LEU A 192 -5.85 -10.52 18.00
CA LEU A 192 -4.55 -10.96 17.46
C LEU A 192 -3.42 -10.18 18.15
N ARG A 193 -2.77 -10.82 19.12
CA ARG A 193 -1.66 -10.25 19.90
C ARG A 193 -0.33 -10.49 19.20
N ILE A 194 0.28 -9.41 18.70
CA ILE A 194 1.52 -9.41 17.94
C ILE A 194 2.59 -8.78 18.82
N LYS A 195 3.52 -9.60 19.32
CA LYS A 195 4.52 -9.12 20.27
C LYS A 195 5.70 -8.44 19.58
N HIS A 196 6.35 -7.49 20.23
CA HIS A 196 7.61 -6.91 19.73
C HIS A 196 7.56 -6.51 18.24
N GLN A 197 6.47 -5.88 17.82
CA GLN A 197 6.28 -5.37 16.47
C GLN A 197 7.09 -4.08 16.30
N SER A 198 7.77 -3.94 15.16
CA SER A 198 8.44 -2.69 14.80
C SER A 198 7.38 -1.60 14.60
N VAL A 199 7.47 -0.50 15.35
CA VAL A 199 6.59 0.67 15.24
C VAL A 199 7.47 1.91 15.00
N GLY A 200 7.16 2.66 13.96
CA GLY A 200 7.72 3.96 13.67
C GLY A 200 6.91 5.05 14.38
N LEU A 201 7.56 5.81 15.25
CA LEU A 201 6.98 6.93 15.95
C LEU A 201 7.25 8.19 15.13
N ALA A 202 6.22 8.74 14.50
CA ALA A 202 6.37 9.99 13.75
C ALA A 202 6.70 11.12 14.72
N ILE A 203 7.88 11.72 14.56
CA ILE A 203 8.35 12.86 15.35
C ILE A 203 8.13 14.19 14.62
N GLU A 204 7.99 14.12 13.30
CA GLU A 204 7.64 15.24 12.41
C GLU A 204 6.74 14.74 11.29
N GLU A 205 5.69 15.50 10.97
CA GLU A 205 4.80 15.29 9.83
C GLU A 205 4.50 16.64 9.17
N SER A 206 4.53 16.70 7.84
CA SER A 206 4.10 17.88 7.08
C SER A 206 2.64 18.22 7.40
N LEU A 207 2.25 19.49 7.28
CA LEU A 207 0.88 19.91 7.54
C LEU A 207 -0.09 19.21 6.59
N HIS A 208 0.02 19.50 5.30
CA HIS A 208 -0.66 18.73 4.27
C HIS A 208 0.18 17.48 3.95
N PRO A 209 -0.44 16.30 3.80
CA PRO A 209 -1.88 16.04 3.94
C PRO A 209 -2.31 15.60 5.35
N PHE A 210 -1.35 15.33 6.24
CA PHE A 210 -1.61 14.64 7.50
C PHE A 210 -2.62 15.35 8.40
N SER A 211 -2.65 16.70 8.47
CA SER A 211 -3.60 17.40 9.34
C SER A 211 -5.07 17.28 8.93
N GLU A 212 -5.34 16.84 7.70
CA GLU A 212 -6.68 16.73 7.12
C GLU A 212 -7.18 15.27 7.11
N LEU A 213 -6.35 14.33 7.58
CA LEU A 213 -6.68 12.91 7.56
C LEU A 213 -7.65 12.52 8.70
N PRO A 214 -8.60 11.61 8.45
CA PRO A 214 -9.52 11.09 9.46
C PRO A 214 -8.93 9.96 10.33
N PHE A 215 -7.65 9.65 10.17
CA PHE A 215 -6.96 8.57 10.88
C PHE A 215 -5.62 9.03 11.44
N ASP A 216 -5.14 8.34 12.47
CA ASP A 216 -3.92 8.70 13.20
C ASP A 216 -2.66 8.19 12.49
N GLY A 217 -2.68 6.98 11.94
CA GLY A 217 -1.48 6.35 11.40
C GLY A 217 -1.71 5.33 10.27
N ILE A 218 -0.63 4.68 9.85
CA ILE A 218 -0.62 3.74 8.73
C ILE A 218 -0.01 2.42 9.20
N VAL A 219 -0.66 1.31 8.87
CA VAL A 219 -0.14 -0.05 9.06
C VAL A 219 0.20 -0.64 7.71
N GLY A 220 1.49 -0.61 7.37
CA GLY A 220 2.00 -1.21 6.15
C GLY A 220 1.88 -2.75 6.16
N LEU A 221 1.22 -3.27 5.14
CA LEU A 221 1.00 -4.69 4.85
C LEU A 221 1.80 -5.18 3.62
N GLY A 222 2.74 -4.38 3.15
CA GLY A 222 3.76 -4.75 2.18
C GLY A 222 4.85 -5.65 2.79
N PHE A 223 5.77 -6.09 1.95
CA PHE A 223 6.92 -6.90 2.36
C PHE A 223 7.98 -6.03 3.03
N SER A 224 8.68 -6.55 4.03
CA SER A 224 9.74 -5.77 4.66
C SER A 224 10.82 -5.40 3.65
N ASP A 225 11.26 -4.14 3.68
CA ASP A 225 12.38 -3.72 2.85
C ASP A 225 13.64 -4.50 3.30
N PRO A 226 14.29 -5.27 2.39
CA PRO A 226 15.44 -6.09 2.74
C PRO A 226 16.59 -5.28 3.33
N ASP A 227 16.79 -4.03 2.89
CA ASP A 227 17.91 -3.20 3.34
C ASP A 227 17.72 -2.71 4.78
N PHE A 228 16.48 -2.59 5.26
CA PHE A 228 16.19 -2.22 6.64
C PHE A 228 16.08 -3.46 7.55
N SER A 229 15.25 -4.42 7.16
CA SER A 229 14.94 -5.59 7.98
C SER A 229 16.13 -6.53 8.16
N SER A 230 16.82 -6.89 7.08
CA SER A 230 17.89 -7.92 7.12
C SER A 230 19.25 -7.35 7.53
N LYS A 231 19.59 -6.13 7.09
CA LYS A 231 20.91 -5.54 7.34
C LYS A 231 20.97 -4.70 8.62
N LYS A 232 19.85 -4.11 9.04
CA LYS A 232 19.84 -3.19 10.18
C LYS A 232 18.93 -3.64 11.34
N GLY A 233 18.15 -4.70 11.15
CA GLY A 233 17.36 -5.33 12.21
C GLY A 233 16.23 -4.46 12.73
N TYR A 234 15.60 -3.65 11.87
CA TYR A 234 14.39 -2.87 12.19
C TYR A 234 13.48 -2.73 10.96
N GLY A 235 12.22 -2.33 11.16
CA GLY A 235 11.28 -2.11 10.06
C GLY A 235 10.64 -3.38 9.50
N MET A 236 10.53 -4.45 10.32
CA MET A 236 9.78 -5.65 9.94
C MET A 236 8.29 -5.33 9.83
N SER A 237 7.66 -5.66 8.70
CA SER A 237 6.24 -5.39 8.47
C SER A 237 5.35 -6.28 9.34
N LEU A 238 4.12 -5.84 9.57
CA LEU A 238 3.17 -6.53 10.46
C LEU A 238 2.94 -7.99 10.02
N ILE A 239 2.75 -8.20 8.72
CA ILE A 239 2.48 -9.53 8.13
C ILE A 239 3.66 -10.49 8.28
N GLU A 240 4.89 -9.99 8.35
CA GLU A 240 6.08 -10.81 8.58
C GLU A 240 6.25 -11.16 10.06
N THR A 241 5.94 -10.22 10.96
CA THR A 241 5.95 -10.49 12.40
C THR A 241 4.88 -11.53 12.77
N ILE A 242 3.66 -11.38 12.25
CA ILE A 242 2.56 -12.36 12.42
C ILE A 242 3.02 -13.76 11.98
N LYS A 243 3.63 -13.85 10.80
CA LYS A 243 4.14 -15.10 10.25
C LYS A 243 5.27 -15.68 11.09
N LYS A 244 6.25 -14.86 11.49
CA LYS A 244 7.40 -15.28 12.31
C LYS A 244 6.96 -15.82 13.67
N GLN A 245 5.87 -15.29 14.22
CA GLN A 245 5.30 -15.72 15.50
C GLN A 245 4.29 -16.87 15.35
N ASN A 246 4.00 -17.34 14.13
CA ASN A 246 3.03 -18.39 13.84
C ASN A 246 1.65 -18.14 14.47
N LEU A 247 1.16 -16.89 14.41
CA LEU A 247 -0.09 -16.50 15.07
C LEU A 247 -1.36 -16.94 14.32
N LEU A 248 -1.23 -17.27 13.03
CA LEU A 248 -2.33 -17.66 12.16
C LEU A 248 -2.03 -19.03 11.53
N LYS A 249 -3.09 -19.82 11.26
CA LYS A 249 -2.97 -21.10 10.53
C LYS A 249 -2.47 -20.90 9.10
N ARG A 250 -2.86 -19.79 8.48
CA ARG A 250 -2.43 -19.36 7.16
C ARG A 250 -2.05 -17.89 7.24
N ASN A 251 -0.91 -17.52 6.67
CA ASN A 251 -0.48 -16.12 6.62
C ASN A 251 -1.07 -15.43 5.41
N ILE A 252 -2.39 -15.40 5.34
CA ILE A 252 -3.14 -14.67 4.33
C ILE A 252 -3.90 -13.52 4.99
N PHE A 253 -4.20 -12.49 4.22
CA PHE A 253 -5.22 -11.53 4.58
C PHE A 253 -6.06 -11.19 3.36
N SER A 254 -7.26 -10.69 3.57
CA SER A 254 -8.18 -10.34 2.49
C SER A 254 -8.87 -9.03 2.77
N PHE A 255 -9.22 -8.30 1.71
CA PHE A 255 -9.69 -6.93 1.80
C PHE A 255 -10.91 -6.72 0.92
N TYR A 256 -12.01 -6.29 1.54
CA TYR A 256 -13.28 -6.01 0.89
C TYR A 256 -13.60 -4.52 0.95
N VAL A 257 -13.96 -3.96 -0.20
CA VAL A 257 -14.40 -2.57 -0.37
C VAL A 257 -15.87 -2.57 -0.80
N PRO A 258 -16.77 -1.86 -0.09
CA PRO A 258 -18.18 -1.82 -0.41
C PRO A 258 -18.49 -0.89 -1.58
N LYS A 259 -19.66 -1.09 -2.20
CA LYS A 259 -20.20 -0.15 -3.19
C LYS A 259 -20.86 1.07 -2.56
N LYS A 260 -21.54 0.90 -1.43
CA LYS A 260 -22.29 1.96 -0.76
C LYS A 260 -21.42 2.66 0.28
N LEU A 261 -21.49 3.99 0.33
CA LEU A 261 -20.71 4.84 1.25
C LEU A 261 -20.94 4.51 2.72
N GLN A 262 -22.19 4.19 3.09
CA GLN A 262 -22.61 3.88 4.45
C GLN A 262 -22.23 2.46 4.91
N GLU A 263 -21.84 1.58 3.98
CA GLU A 263 -21.44 0.22 4.33
C GLU A 263 -19.97 0.19 4.75
N PRO A 264 -19.59 -0.60 5.76
CA PRO A 264 -18.20 -0.75 6.14
C PRO A 264 -17.44 -1.62 5.14
N GLY A 265 -16.16 -1.32 4.96
CA GLY A 265 -15.21 -2.25 4.37
C GLY A 265 -14.86 -3.36 5.35
N SER A 266 -13.99 -4.29 4.94
CA SER A 266 -13.49 -5.29 5.88
C SER A 266 -12.10 -5.78 5.51
N ILE A 267 -11.29 -6.01 6.54
CA ILE A 267 -10.04 -6.76 6.45
C ILE A 267 -10.15 -8.03 7.29
N THR A 268 -9.72 -9.16 6.73
CA THR A 268 -9.67 -10.45 7.45
C THR A 268 -8.27 -11.02 7.38
N PHE A 269 -7.65 -11.28 8.53
CA PHE A 269 -6.37 -11.99 8.65
C PHE A 269 -6.60 -13.46 8.94
N GLY A 270 -5.89 -14.35 8.25
CA GLY A 270 -5.96 -15.81 8.44
C GLY A 270 -6.95 -16.54 7.52
N SER A 271 -7.89 -15.81 6.91
CA SER A 271 -8.94 -16.38 6.05
C SER A 271 -9.40 -15.38 4.98
N ALA A 272 -10.20 -15.85 4.02
CA ALA A 272 -10.98 -15.04 3.10
C ALA A 272 -12.47 -15.35 3.31
N ASN A 273 -13.27 -14.32 3.61
CA ASN A 273 -14.68 -14.49 3.94
C ASN A 273 -15.52 -14.65 2.67
N ARG A 274 -16.12 -15.83 2.49
CA ARG A 274 -16.94 -16.17 1.30
C ARG A 274 -18.11 -15.23 1.09
N LYS A 275 -18.64 -14.60 2.14
CA LYS A 275 -19.76 -13.67 2.00
C LYS A 275 -19.46 -12.53 1.02
N TYR A 276 -18.18 -12.14 0.89
CA TYR A 276 -17.72 -11.07 0.00
C TYR A 276 -17.44 -11.53 -1.43
N ALA A 277 -17.45 -12.83 -1.71
CA ALA A 277 -17.20 -13.36 -3.04
C ALA A 277 -18.52 -13.70 -3.75
N LEU A 278 -18.64 -13.28 -5.01
CA LEU A 278 -19.82 -13.58 -5.82
C LEU A 278 -19.98 -15.09 -6.01
N GLU A 279 -21.21 -15.58 -5.85
CA GLU A 279 -21.53 -16.99 -5.97
C GLU A 279 -21.25 -17.50 -7.40
N GLY A 280 -20.80 -18.76 -7.53
CA GLY A 280 -20.43 -19.36 -8.81
C GLY A 280 -19.10 -18.87 -9.40
N ARG A 281 -18.47 -17.84 -8.82
CA ARG A 281 -17.13 -17.38 -9.24
C ARG A 281 -16.02 -18.14 -8.50
N GLN A 282 -14.90 -18.27 -9.20
CA GLN A 282 -13.65 -18.86 -8.70
C GLN A 282 -12.60 -17.78 -8.49
N ILE A 283 -11.65 -18.06 -7.59
CA ILE A 283 -10.53 -17.16 -7.32
C ILE A 283 -9.48 -17.37 -8.41
N GLU A 284 -9.08 -16.30 -9.09
CA GLU A 284 -7.94 -16.29 -9.99
C GLU A 284 -6.69 -15.89 -9.21
N TRP A 285 -5.64 -16.72 -9.28
CA TRP A 285 -4.41 -16.53 -8.53
C TRP A 285 -3.29 -15.98 -9.42
N PHE A 286 -2.58 -14.97 -8.93
CA PHE A 286 -1.52 -14.26 -9.62
C PHE A 286 -0.22 -14.35 -8.81
N PRO A 287 0.91 -14.70 -9.44
CA PRO A 287 2.19 -14.72 -8.75
C PRO A 287 2.66 -13.30 -8.45
N VAL A 288 3.13 -13.08 -7.23
CA VAL A 288 3.84 -11.84 -6.90
C VAL A 288 5.20 -11.85 -7.60
N ILE A 289 5.43 -10.88 -8.48
CA ILE A 289 6.62 -10.84 -9.37
C ILE A 289 7.79 -10.02 -8.80
N SER A 290 7.52 -9.21 -7.78
CA SER A 290 8.47 -8.34 -7.08
C SER A 290 8.01 -8.19 -5.64
N ILE A 291 8.94 -8.14 -4.69
CA ILE A 291 8.63 -7.96 -3.26
C ILE A 291 8.75 -6.50 -2.81
N TYR A 292 8.81 -5.54 -3.74
CA TYR A 292 8.66 -4.13 -3.34
C TYR A 292 7.21 -3.82 -2.96
N PHE A 293 6.25 -4.38 -3.69
CA PHE A 293 4.80 -4.32 -3.39
C PHE A 293 4.14 -5.67 -3.68
N TRP A 294 2.84 -5.77 -3.47
CA TRP A 294 2.01 -6.86 -3.98
C TRP A 294 1.82 -6.74 -5.50
N GLU A 295 2.93 -6.90 -6.25
CA GLU A 295 3.00 -6.67 -7.69
C GLU A 295 2.63 -7.93 -8.48
N ILE A 296 1.74 -7.78 -9.46
CA ILE A 296 1.34 -8.83 -10.39
C ILE A 296 1.60 -8.42 -11.84
N ASN A 297 1.64 -9.39 -12.74
CA ASN A 297 1.99 -9.17 -14.14
C ASN A 297 0.80 -8.61 -14.94
N LEU A 298 0.92 -7.37 -15.40
CA LEU A 298 -0.04 -6.72 -16.30
C LEU A 298 0.42 -6.92 -17.75
N VAL A 299 -0.45 -7.53 -18.56
CA VAL A 299 -0.15 -7.90 -19.95
C VAL A 299 -0.59 -6.81 -20.91
N ASP A 300 -1.79 -6.26 -20.74
CA ASP A 300 -2.30 -5.16 -21.57
C ASP A 300 -3.50 -4.47 -20.91
N VAL A 301 -3.90 -3.33 -21.47
CA VAL A 301 -5.17 -2.65 -21.18
C VAL A 301 -5.97 -2.55 -22.47
N GLN A 302 -7.26 -2.81 -22.38
CA GLN A 302 -8.20 -2.72 -23.49
C GLN A 302 -9.20 -1.59 -23.26
N LEU A 303 -9.60 -0.94 -24.35
CA LEU A 303 -10.69 0.02 -24.40
C LEU A 303 -11.72 -0.50 -25.41
N SER A 304 -12.96 -0.75 -24.96
CA SER A 304 -14.01 -1.35 -25.81
C SER A 304 -13.54 -2.60 -26.55
N ASP A 305 -12.90 -3.53 -25.82
CA ASP A 305 -12.31 -4.79 -26.33
C ASP A 305 -11.15 -4.63 -27.33
N GLN A 306 -10.69 -3.40 -27.60
CA GLN A 306 -9.52 -3.15 -28.43
C GLN A 306 -8.26 -3.04 -27.57
N ASN A 307 -7.25 -3.84 -27.89
CA ASN A 307 -5.94 -3.80 -27.25
C ASN A 307 -5.28 -2.43 -27.49
N LEU A 308 -4.97 -1.71 -26.40
CA LEU A 308 -4.19 -0.48 -26.49
C LEU A 308 -2.70 -0.78 -26.71
N LYS A 309 -2.27 -2.05 -26.53
CA LYS A 309 -0.88 -2.50 -26.73
C LYS A 309 0.13 -1.69 -25.91
N ILE A 310 -0.31 -1.12 -24.79
CA ILE A 310 0.49 -0.19 -23.97
C ILE A 310 1.69 -0.90 -23.33
N CYS A 311 1.63 -2.23 -23.26
CA CYS A 311 2.64 -3.09 -22.67
C CYS A 311 3.39 -3.97 -23.71
N GLU A 312 3.12 -3.84 -25.01
CA GLU A 312 3.66 -4.75 -26.06
C GLU A 312 5.20 -4.78 -26.10
N ASN A 313 5.85 -3.66 -25.78
CA ASN A 313 7.32 -3.53 -25.78
C ASN A 313 7.93 -3.31 -24.38
N ARG A 314 7.18 -3.55 -23.31
CA ARG A 314 7.64 -3.31 -21.93
C ARG A 314 6.99 -4.27 -20.94
N LYS A 315 7.71 -4.61 -19.87
CA LYS A 315 7.14 -5.41 -18.79
C LYS A 315 6.30 -4.49 -17.89
N CYS A 316 5.00 -4.43 -18.14
CA CYS A 316 4.08 -3.79 -17.23
C CYS A 316 3.84 -4.64 -15.99
N ARG A 317 3.53 -3.96 -14.90
CA ARG A 317 3.27 -4.55 -13.60
C ARG A 317 2.26 -3.68 -12.88
N ALA A 318 1.43 -4.29 -12.06
CA ALA A 318 0.42 -3.62 -11.26
C ALA A 318 0.60 -3.99 -9.79
N ALA A 319 0.70 -3.00 -8.91
CA ALA A 319 0.61 -3.19 -7.47
C ALA A 319 -0.86 -3.16 -7.05
N ILE A 320 -1.32 -4.16 -6.29
CA ILE A 320 -2.65 -4.12 -5.66
C ILE A 320 -2.52 -3.40 -4.32
N ASP A 321 -3.15 -2.24 -4.20
CA ASP A 321 -2.85 -1.25 -3.16
C ASP A 321 -4.12 -0.80 -2.41
N THR A 322 -4.30 -1.27 -1.18
CA THR A 322 -5.42 -0.89 -0.31
C THR A 322 -5.29 0.53 0.26
N GLY A 323 -4.07 1.09 0.25
CA GLY A 323 -3.81 2.47 0.65
C GLY A 323 -4.16 3.49 -0.42
N SER A 324 -4.28 3.06 -1.68
CA SER A 324 -4.61 3.94 -2.80
C SER A 324 -6.11 3.89 -3.14
N SER A 325 -6.72 5.04 -3.40
CA SER A 325 -8.14 5.12 -3.76
C SER A 325 -8.39 4.76 -5.23
N LEU A 326 -7.54 5.26 -6.13
CA LEU A 326 -7.78 5.29 -7.58
C LEU A 326 -7.02 4.19 -8.34
N LEU A 327 -7.46 3.94 -9.57
CA LEU A 327 -6.65 3.24 -10.57
C LEU A 327 -5.63 4.21 -11.16
N THR A 328 -4.34 3.87 -11.08
CA THR A 328 -3.30 4.73 -11.64
C THR A 328 -2.31 3.97 -12.50
N GLY A 329 -1.63 4.68 -13.39
CA GLY A 329 -0.54 4.15 -14.17
C GLY A 329 0.32 5.26 -14.77
N PRO A 330 1.47 4.90 -15.39
CA PRO A 330 2.40 5.86 -15.96
C PRO A 330 1.70 6.77 -16.96
N SER A 331 1.98 8.07 -16.91
CA SER A 331 1.27 9.08 -17.72
C SER A 331 1.33 8.73 -19.22
N SER A 332 2.52 8.32 -19.70
CA SER A 332 2.74 7.90 -21.09
C SER A 332 1.88 6.70 -21.55
N LEU A 333 1.36 5.89 -20.63
CA LEU A 333 0.54 4.72 -20.92
C LEU A 333 -0.94 4.97 -20.68
N MET A 334 -1.27 5.81 -19.70
CA MET A 334 -2.65 6.13 -19.33
C MET A 334 -3.25 7.25 -20.18
N GLN A 335 -2.43 8.12 -20.77
CA GLN A 335 -2.92 9.26 -21.52
C GLN A 335 -3.83 8.87 -22.71
N PRO A 336 -3.50 7.86 -23.55
CA PRO A 336 -4.42 7.42 -24.61
C PRO A 336 -5.75 6.88 -24.07
N LEU A 337 -5.75 6.27 -22.88
CA LEU A 337 -6.97 5.81 -22.23
C LEU A 337 -7.81 7.00 -21.75
N ILE A 338 -7.19 7.92 -21.00
CA ILE A 338 -7.86 9.07 -20.37
C ILE A 338 -8.42 10.04 -21.42
N GLU A 339 -7.69 10.29 -22.52
CA GLU A 339 -8.15 11.18 -23.60
C GLU A 339 -9.41 10.68 -24.31
N ASN A 340 -9.69 9.36 -24.24
CA ASN A 340 -10.91 8.76 -24.78
C ASN A 340 -12.05 8.68 -23.75
N LEU A 341 -11.86 9.18 -22.53
CA LEU A 341 -12.87 9.21 -21.46
C LEU A 341 -13.35 10.65 -21.24
N TYR A 342 -14.35 11.08 -22.02
CA TYR A 342 -15.01 12.36 -21.79
C TYR A 342 -16.19 12.18 -20.84
N LEU A 343 -16.03 12.52 -19.56
CA LEU A 343 -17.09 12.46 -18.54
C LEU A 343 -17.65 13.86 -18.27
N GLN A 344 -18.96 14.02 -18.35
CA GLN A 344 -19.64 15.23 -17.88
C GLN A 344 -19.76 15.21 -16.36
N LYS A 345 -19.57 16.38 -15.73
CA LYS A 345 -19.59 16.51 -14.27
C LYS A 345 -20.92 16.08 -13.65
N ASP A 346 -22.02 16.26 -14.36
CA ASP A 346 -23.38 15.92 -13.91
C ASP A 346 -23.75 14.44 -14.14
N CYS A 347 -22.77 13.59 -14.49
CA CYS A 347 -22.95 12.17 -14.77
C CYS A 347 -23.84 11.85 -16.00
N SER A 348 -24.32 12.84 -16.75
CA SER A 348 -25.34 12.66 -17.79
C SER A 348 -24.96 11.68 -18.89
N ASN A 349 -23.65 11.56 -19.18
CA ASN A 349 -23.12 10.68 -20.20
C ASN A 349 -22.39 9.44 -19.65
N LYS A 350 -22.47 9.16 -18.34
CA LYS A 350 -21.78 8.03 -17.68
C LYS A 350 -22.01 6.71 -18.42
N SER A 351 -23.27 6.38 -18.70
CA SER A 351 -23.64 5.11 -19.35
C SER A 351 -23.16 4.96 -20.79
N SER A 352 -22.70 6.04 -21.43
CA SER A 352 -22.14 6.03 -22.78
C SER A 352 -20.63 5.81 -22.83
N LEU A 353 -19.96 5.87 -21.67
CA LEU A 353 -18.52 5.68 -21.59
C LEU A 353 -18.12 4.22 -21.91
N PRO A 354 -16.92 4.01 -22.47
CA PRO A 354 -16.49 2.68 -22.90
C PRO A 354 -16.18 1.75 -21.73
N ASN A 355 -16.21 0.45 -21.98
CA ASN A 355 -15.66 -0.52 -21.04
C ASN A 355 -14.14 -0.50 -21.10
N ILE A 356 -13.51 -0.71 -19.93
CA ILE A 356 -12.05 -0.80 -19.78
C ILE A 356 -11.74 -2.20 -19.27
N SER A 357 -10.73 -2.85 -19.82
CA SER A 357 -10.34 -4.18 -19.34
C SER A 357 -8.85 -4.25 -19.06
N PHE A 358 -8.47 -4.90 -17.96
CA PHE A 358 -7.08 -5.17 -17.62
C PHE A 358 -6.78 -6.65 -17.85
N ILE A 359 -5.73 -6.95 -18.59
CA ILE A 359 -5.31 -8.32 -18.88
C ILE A 359 -4.17 -8.69 -17.94
N LEU A 360 -4.39 -9.66 -17.05
CA LEU A 360 -3.42 -10.08 -16.05
C LEU A 360 -2.97 -11.53 -16.31
N LYS A 361 -1.71 -11.85 -16.02
CA LYS A 361 -1.19 -13.22 -16.21
C LYS A 361 -1.27 -14.01 -14.91
N ASN A 362 -2.11 -15.06 -14.88
CA ASN A 362 -2.30 -15.88 -13.69
C ASN A 362 -1.16 -16.90 -13.48
N VAL A 363 -1.21 -17.66 -12.39
CA VAL A 363 -0.21 -18.69 -12.04
C VAL A 363 -0.11 -19.84 -13.05
N GLU A 364 -1.14 -20.07 -13.86
CA GLU A 364 -1.12 -21.07 -14.94
C GLU A 364 -0.48 -20.51 -16.23
N GLY A 365 -0.10 -19.23 -16.23
CA GLY A 365 0.44 -18.53 -17.40
C GLY A 365 -0.63 -18.04 -18.38
N LYS A 366 -1.92 -18.19 -18.03
CA LYS A 366 -3.07 -17.76 -18.82
C LYS A 366 -3.30 -16.26 -18.64
N ASP A 367 -3.68 -15.61 -19.73
CA ASP A 367 -4.12 -14.22 -19.72
C ASP A 367 -5.60 -14.20 -19.29
N VAL A 368 -5.88 -13.48 -18.20
CA VAL A 368 -7.20 -13.35 -17.58
C VAL A 368 -7.66 -11.91 -17.71
N LYS A 369 -8.88 -11.72 -18.23
CA LYS A 369 -9.49 -10.42 -18.48
C LYS A 369 -10.31 -9.97 -17.27
N PHE A 370 -10.04 -8.75 -16.80
CA PHE A 370 -10.79 -8.09 -15.73
C PHE A 370 -11.52 -6.88 -16.32
N ASP A 371 -12.81 -7.05 -16.58
CA ASP A 371 -13.64 -6.02 -17.21
C ASP A 371 -14.12 -4.98 -16.18
N PHE A 372 -14.23 -3.73 -16.61
CA PHE A 372 -14.77 -2.59 -15.86
C PHE A 372 -15.75 -1.84 -16.77
N THR A 373 -17.00 -1.74 -16.32
CA THR A 373 -18.04 -0.89 -16.90
C THR A 373 -17.93 0.52 -16.32
N PRO A 374 -18.60 1.52 -16.91
CA PRO A 374 -18.62 2.88 -16.36
C PRO A 374 -19.02 2.94 -14.88
N ASP A 375 -19.92 2.06 -14.42
CA ASP A 375 -20.32 2.00 -13.01
C ASP A 375 -19.20 1.55 -12.07
N ASP A 376 -18.17 0.89 -12.60
CA ASP A 376 -17.07 0.36 -11.79
C ASP A 376 -15.94 1.40 -11.60
N TYR A 377 -15.66 2.20 -12.63
CA TYR A 377 -14.54 3.15 -12.64
C TYR A 377 -14.94 4.63 -12.54
N ILE A 378 -16.23 4.98 -12.57
CA ILE A 378 -16.72 6.32 -12.24
C ILE A 378 -17.11 6.39 -10.78
N LEU A 379 -16.69 7.45 -10.09
CA LEU A 379 -17.04 7.74 -8.71
C LEU A 379 -18.09 8.84 -8.70
N GLU A 380 -19.16 8.62 -7.93
CA GLU A 380 -20.23 9.58 -7.70
C GLU A 380 -20.03 10.21 -6.32
N GLU A 381 -19.99 11.53 -6.28
CA GLU A 381 -19.93 12.34 -5.07
C GLU A 381 -21.23 13.13 -4.96
N THR A 382 -21.86 13.11 -3.79
CA THR A 382 -23.04 13.95 -3.53
C THR A 382 -22.56 15.22 -2.85
N ASP A 383 -22.85 16.37 -3.45
CA ASP A 383 -22.62 17.68 -2.85
C ASP A 383 -23.59 17.86 -1.67
N GLU A 384 -23.05 18.11 -0.48
CA GLU A 384 -23.84 18.22 0.75
C GLU A 384 -24.69 19.51 0.80
N GLU A 385 -24.34 20.54 0.02
CA GLU A 385 -25.05 21.82 0.03
C GLU A 385 -26.34 21.78 -0.81
N ASP A 386 -26.32 21.10 -1.96
CA ASP A 386 -27.44 21.09 -2.90
C ASP A 386 -27.95 19.69 -3.28
N ASN A 387 -27.39 18.62 -2.70
CA ASN A 387 -27.66 17.22 -3.03
C ASN A 387 -27.45 16.86 -4.52
N SER A 388 -26.69 17.67 -5.26
CA SER A 388 -26.32 17.33 -6.63
C SER A 388 -25.29 16.19 -6.64
N VAL A 389 -25.41 15.30 -7.62
CA VAL A 389 -24.42 14.24 -7.83
C VAL A 389 -23.41 14.71 -8.86
N GLN A 390 -22.13 14.71 -8.48
CA GLN A 390 -21.01 14.97 -9.37
C GLN A 390 -20.26 13.67 -9.65
N CYS A 391 -19.87 13.47 -10.91
CA CYS A 391 -19.08 12.33 -11.32
C CYS A 391 -17.62 12.71 -11.55
N VAL A 392 -16.72 11.88 -11.02
CA VAL A 392 -15.28 11.93 -11.28
C VAL A 392 -14.78 10.59 -11.79
N ILE A 393 -13.80 10.61 -12.69
CA ILE A 393 -13.18 9.38 -13.19
C ILE A 393 -12.25 8.84 -12.11
N GLY A 394 -12.46 7.58 -11.69
CA GLY A 394 -11.64 6.87 -10.72
C GLY A 394 -10.30 6.38 -11.27
N ILE A 395 -9.79 7.03 -12.32
CA ILE A 395 -8.59 6.67 -13.07
C ILE A 395 -7.75 7.94 -13.25
N MET A 396 -6.46 7.87 -12.93
CA MET A 396 -5.54 9.00 -13.16
C MET A 396 -4.16 8.55 -13.62
N SER A 397 -3.42 9.48 -14.23
CA SER A 397 -2.00 9.30 -14.51
C SER A 397 -1.16 9.57 -13.27
N MET A 398 -0.20 8.69 -13.00
CA MET A 398 0.84 8.91 -11.99
C MET A 398 2.17 8.30 -12.44
N ASP A 399 3.23 9.10 -12.41
CA ASP A 399 4.58 8.64 -12.70
C ASP A 399 5.36 8.33 -11.42
N VAL A 400 5.50 7.03 -11.16
CA VAL A 400 6.34 6.53 -10.06
C VAL A 400 7.81 6.49 -10.52
N PRO A 401 8.74 7.14 -9.80
CA PRO A 401 10.15 7.14 -10.19
C PRO A 401 10.83 5.78 -9.96
N ALA A 402 11.95 5.57 -10.65
CA ALA A 402 12.84 4.44 -10.40
C ALA A 402 13.39 4.47 -8.96
N PRO A 403 13.68 3.32 -8.32
CA PRO A 403 13.64 1.95 -8.87
C PRO A 403 12.27 1.27 -8.82
N ARG A 404 11.26 1.93 -8.25
CA ARG A 404 9.96 1.32 -7.93
C ARG A 404 8.95 1.43 -9.08
N GLY A 405 9.09 2.43 -9.95
CA GLY A 405 8.32 2.54 -11.18
C GLY A 405 9.14 2.31 -12.45
N PRO A 406 8.52 2.41 -13.65
CA PRO A 406 7.09 2.65 -13.86
C PRO A 406 6.23 1.44 -13.40
N ILE A 407 5.03 1.72 -12.88
CA ILE A 407 4.12 0.72 -12.32
C ILE A 407 2.68 1.25 -12.36
N PHE A 408 1.71 0.35 -12.53
CA PHE A 408 0.30 0.64 -12.31
C PHE A 408 -0.04 0.41 -10.85
N VAL A 409 -0.91 1.22 -10.27
CA VAL A 409 -1.43 1.01 -8.92
C VAL A 409 -2.92 0.76 -9.03
N PHE A 410 -3.35 -0.44 -8.62
CA PHE A 410 -4.74 -0.83 -8.60
C PHE A 410 -5.28 -0.62 -7.20
N GLY A 411 -5.84 0.57 -6.99
CA GLY A 411 -6.42 1.01 -5.72
C GLY A 411 -7.81 0.45 -5.43
N ASN A 412 -8.50 1.11 -4.50
CA ASN A 412 -9.82 0.73 -4.02
C ASN A 412 -10.89 0.67 -5.12
N VAL A 413 -10.76 1.43 -6.21
CA VAL A 413 -11.62 1.27 -7.42
C VAL A 413 -11.54 -0.16 -7.99
N PHE A 414 -10.35 -0.74 -8.07
CA PHE A 414 -10.17 -2.12 -8.52
C PHE A 414 -10.64 -3.12 -7.47
N ILE A 415 -10.24 -2.91 -6.21
CA ILE A 415 -10.49 -3.83 -5.09
C ILE A 415 -11.99 -3.88 -4.74
N ARG A 416 -12.73 -2.79 -4.99
CA ARG A 416 -14.19 -2.75 -4.89
C ARG A 416 -14.84 -3.78 -5.80
N LYS A 417 -14.42 -3.84 -7.07
CA LYS A 417 -14.96 -4.82 -8.01
C LYS A 417 -14.45 -6.23 -7.74
N TYR A 418 -13.18 -6.36 -7.34
CA TYR A 418 -12.53 -7.64 -7.13
C TYR A 418 -12.03 -7.77 -5.68
N TYR A 419 -12.77 -8.53 -4.88
CA TYR A 419 -12.37 -8.93 -3.55
C TYR A 419 -10.99 -9.57 -3.60
N SER A 420 -10.07 -8.99 -2.83
CA SER A 420 -8.63 -9.24 -2.99
C SER A 420 -8.09 -10.03 -1.80
N ILE A 421 -7.30 -11.05 -2.09
CA ILE A 421 -6.69 -11.97 -1.10
C ILE A 421 -5.18 -11.93 -1.30
N PHE A 422 -4.43 -11.69 -0.23
CA PHE A 422 -2.98 -11.58 -0.25
C PHE A 422 -2.38 -12.75 0.52
N ASP A 423 -1.68 -13.64 -0.18
CA ASP A 423 -1.08 -14.84 0.40
C ASP A 423 0.42 -14.62 0.65
N ASN A 424 0.79 -14.36 1.91
CA ASN A 424 2.18 -14.15 2.32
C ASN A 424 2.98 -15.46 2.43
N ASP A 425 2.31 -16.61 2.49
CA ASP A 425 2.96 -17.92 2.48
C ASP A 425 3.52 -18.26 1.12
N HIS A 426 2.70 -18.08 0.09
CA HIS A 426 3.03 -18.49 -1.27
C HIS A 426 3.42 -17.32 -2.18
N LYS A 427 3.30 -16.07 -1.69
CA LYS A 427 3.56 -14.84 -2.46
C LYS A 427 2.64 -14.79 -3.68
N LEU A 428 1.33 -14.85 -3.42
CA LEU A 428 0.27 -14.79 -4.43
C LEU A 428 -0.72 -13.68 -4.10
N VAL A 429 -1.37 -13.15 -5.12
CA VAL A 429 -2.60 -12.35 -5.00
C VAL A 429 -3.74 -13.14 -5.61
N GLY A 430 -4.81 -13.34 -4.86
CA GLY A 430 -6.06 -13.94 -5.33
C GLY A 430 -7.09 -12.85 -5.59
N LEU A 431 -7.75 -12.91 -6.73
CA LEU A 431 -8.79 -11.97 -7.13
C LEU A 431 -10.07 -12.75 -7.45
N ILE A 432 -11.19 -12.28 -6.92
CA ILE A 432 -12.52 -12.83 -7.21
C ILE A 432 -13.53 -11.68 -7.28
N GLU A 433 -14.50 -11.77 -8.19
CA GLU A 433 -15.57 -10.77 -8.28
C GLU A 433 -16.28 -10.63 -6.93
N ALA A 434 -16.38 -9.38 -6.46
CA ALA A 434 -16.98 -9.07 -5.17
C ALA A 434 -18.50 -9.17 -5.26
N ARG A 435 -19.10 -9.74 -4.21
CA ARG A 435 -20.54 -9.66 -3.98
C ARG A 435 -20.86 -8.31 -3.31
N HIS A 436 -21.98 -7.69 -3.65
CA HIS A 436 -22.44 -6.42 -3.05
C HIS A 436 -23.96 -6.38 -2.79
N ASP A 437 -24.66 -7.42 -3.20
CA ASP A 437 -26.09 -7.62 -3.07
C ASP A 437 -26.37 -8.53 -1.86
N TRP A 438 -26.63 -7.88 -0.73
CA TRP A 438 -27.06 -8.50 0.51
C TRP A 438 -28.24 -7.77 1.11
#